data_AF-A0A395MJ13-F1
#
_entry.id   AF-A0A395MJ13-F1
#
_cell.length_a   1.000
_cell.length_b   1.000
_cell.length_c   1.000
_cell.angle_alpha   90.00
_cell.angle_beta   90.00
_cell.angle_gamma   90.00
#
_symmetry.space_group_name_H-M   'P 1'
#
loop_
_entity.id
_entity.type
_entity.pdbx_description
1 polymer ?
#
loop_
_entity_poly.entity_id
_entity_poly.type
_entity_poly.pdbx_seq_one_letter_code
_entity_poly.pdbx_strand_id
1 'polypeptide(L)'
;MSILFRGFRNASRHTFQPSKCAGTIVGSRPISKTRKKAPKPSQLIYPEAPSKEHSDLATFLSYVERTSLNKNSTVYRGTHYEYTVADTLSQYGFLLKRVGGQSDRGMDLLGIWTLPSTSQTFKVILQCKAGARSASPMYIRELKGAMAAAPPGWRGTDVLGLLVGEKPATKGVQKEMHTADVALGYVCCTKEGEVAQLLWNLKAQEMGLDGVSVGIRYGEDKNQLVLLRGGEMLPLLQKVETKEENVVDVSVLEAEKGAV
;
A
#
# COMPACT_ATOMS: atom_id res chain seq x y z
N MET A 1 8.70 12.01 -62.55
CA MET A 1 8.40 10.60 -62.85
C MET A 1 7.79 10.01 -61.58
N SER A 2 6.48 9.98 -61.34
CA SER A 2 5.32 9.56 -62.14
C SER A 2 5.24 8.04 -62.35
N ILE A 3 4.01 7.54 -62.08
CA ILE A 3 3.35 6.31 -62.58
C ILE A 3 3.77 5.01 -61.87
N LEU A 4 3.02 4.33 -60.99
CA LEU A 4 1.60 4.12 -60.66
C LEU A 4 0.93 2.82 -61.20
N PHE A 5 -0.06 2.34 -60.43
CA PHE A 5 -1.07 1.27 -60.65
C PHE A 5 -0.65 -0.20 -60.44
N ARG A 6 -1.49 -1.12 -59.92
CA ARG A 6 -2.96 -1.30 -59.70
C ARG A 6 -3.13 -2.18 -58.43
N GLY A 7 -4.24 -2.26 -57.69
CA GLY A 7 -5.65 -1.91 -57.92
C GLY A 7 -6.57 -3.14 -57.71
N PHE A 8 -7.81 -2.88 -57.28
CA PHE A 8 -9.02 -3.74 -57.10
C PHE A 8 -9.27 -4.29 -55.67
N ARG A 9 -10.19 -3.70 -54.87
CA ARG A 9 -11.69 -3.62 -54.92
C ARG A 9 -12.38 -4.95 -54.61
N ASN A 10 -13.14 -4.99 -53.50
CA ASN A 10 -14.60 -5.07 -53.61
C ASN A 10 -15.34 -4.71 -52.31
N ALA A 11 -16.49 -4.09 -52.50
CA ALA A 11 -17.42 -3.59 -51.49
C ALA A 11 -18.44 -4.67 -51.11
N SER A 12 -19.04 -4.55 -49.92
CA SER A 12 -20.47 -4.85 -49.77
C SER A 12 -21.08 -3.97 -48.67
N ARG A 13 -22.13 -3.26 -49.07
CA ARG A 13 -23.01 -2.44 -48.24
C ARG A 13 -24.15 -3.33 -47.77
N HIS A 14 -24.37 -3.48 -46.48
CA HIS A 14 -25.64 -3.98 -45.96
C HIS A 14 -26.45 -2.83 -45.36
N THR A 15 -27.52 -2.48 -46.06
CA THR A 15 -28.60 -1.62 -45.60
C THR A 15 -29.51 -2.41 -44.67
N PHE A 16 -29.67 -1.95 -43.42
CA PHE A 16 -30.69 -2.44 -42.50
C PHE A 16 -31.89 -1.48 -42.52
N GLN A 17 -33.06 -1.99 -42.91
CA GLN A 17 -34.35 -1.32 -42.77
C GLN A 17 -34.91 -1.51 -41.34
N PRO A 18 -35.72 -0.56 -40.83
CA PRO A 18 -36.36 -0.68 -39.53
C PRO A 18 -37.73 -1.36 -39.66
N SER A 19 -38.00 -2.36 -38.82
CA SER A 19 -39.35 -2.88 -38.59
C SER A 19 -39.96 -2.22 -37.37
N LYS A 20 -41.14 -1.61 -37.57
CA LYS A 20 -42.06 -1.19 -36.50
C LYS A 20 -42.94 -2.38 -36.13
N CYS A 21 -43.07 -2.70 -34.84
CA CYS A 21 -44.27 -3.30 -34.26
C CYS A 21 -44.43 -2.79 -32.83
N ALA A 22 -45.62 -2.26 -32.55
CA ALA A 22 -46.06 -1.70 -31.27
C ALA A 22 -46.46 -2.79 -30.27
N GLY A 23 -46.50 -2.44 -28.98
CA GLY A 23 -47.07 -3.31 -27.94
C GLY A 23 -46.77 -2.82 -26.52
N THR A 24 -47.53 -1.83 -26.08
CA THR A 24 -47.53 -1.28 -24.70
C THR A 24 -48.12 -2.27 -23.70
N ILE A 25 -47.38 -2.66 -22.66
CA ILE A 25 -47.93 -3.00 -21.34
C ILE A 25 -47.04 -2.35 -20.29
N VAL A 26 -47.51 -1.24 -19.72
CA VAL A 26 -46.92 -0.56 -18.57
C VAL A 26 -47.34 -1.32 -17.31
N GLY A 27 -46.49 -2.24 -16.85
CA GLY A 27 -46.58 -2.84 -15.53
C GLY A 27 -45.84 -1.99 -14.51
N SER A 28 -46.54 -1.06 -13.87
CA SER A 28 -46.01 -0.20 -12.80
C SER A 28 -45.67 -1.03 -11.56
N ARG A 29 -44.42 -1.47 -11.41
CA ARG A 29 -43.92 -1.99 -10.12
C ARG A 29 -43.64 -0.81 -9.19
N PRO A 30 -44.18 -0.78 -7.96
CA PRO A 30 -43.85 0.26 -7.01
C PRO A 30 -42.41 0.06 -6.54
N ILE A 31 -41.50 0.89 -7.04
CA ILE A 31 -40.13 1.01 -6.53
C ILE A 31 -40.25 1.60 -5.13
N SER A 32 -40.09 0.75 -4.11
CA SER A 32 -40.01 1.19 -2.72
C SER A 32 -38.80 2.11 -2.57
N LYS A 33 -39.07 3.42 -2.44
CA LYS A 33 -38.05 4.43 -2.12
C LYS A 33 -37.68 4.33 -0.64
N THR A 34 -37.03 3.25 -0.24
CA THR A 34 -36.18 3.31 0.96
C THR A 34 -34.88 3.95 0.52
N ARG A 35 -34.75 5.26 0.77
CA ARG A 35 -33.49 6.01 0.70
C ARG A 35 -32.51 5.33 1.67
N LYS A 36 -31.77 4.32 1.19
CA LYS A 36 -30.57 3.85 1.89
C LYS A 36 -29.61 5.04 1.89
N LYS A 37 -29.37 5.56 3.09
CA LYS A 37 -28.40 6.62 3.34
C LYS A 37 -27.09 6.18 2.68
N ALA A 38 -26.59 6.96 1.73
CA ALA A 38 -25.31 6.67 1.09
C ALA A 38 -24.24 6.52 2.21
N PRO A 39 -23.42 5.46 2.19
CA PRO A 39 -22.37 5.30 3.19
C PRO A 39 -21.44 6.51 3.13
N LYS A 40 -21.13 7.09 4.30
CA LYS A 40 -20.16 8.19 4.40
C LYS A 40 -18.83 7.73 3.80
N PRO A 41 -18.19 8.51 2.91
CA PRO A 41 -16.89 8.15 2.35
C PRO A 41 -15.80 8.47 3.38
N SER A 42 -15.38 7.48 4.18
CA SER A 42 -14.07 7.54 4.87
C SER A 42 -13.66 6.27 5.62
N GLN A 43 -14.54 5.28 5.83
CA GLN A 43 -14.13 4.07 6.54
C GLN A 43 -13.51 3.06 5.57
N LEU A 44 -12.18 3.02 5.49
CA LEU A 44 -11.46 1.96 4.78
C LEU A 44 -11.85 0.61 5.39
N ILE A 45 -12.39 -0.29 4.57
CA ILE A 45 -12.73 -1.64 5.00
C ILE A 45 -11.48 -2.50 4.80
N TYR A 46 -10.92 -2.96 5.92
CA TYR A 46 -9.83 -3.92 5.89
C TYR A 46 -10.38 -5.34 5.83
N PRO A 47 -9.70 -6.27 5.15
CA PRO A 47 -9.92 -7.71 5.33
C PRO A 47 -9.88 -8.11 6.80
N GLU A 48 -10.52 -9.24 7.10
CA GLU A 48 -10.42 -9.85 8.42
C GLU A 48 -8.95 -10.18 8.72
N ALA A 49 -8.56 -9.95 9.97
CA ALA A 49 -7.20 -10.24 10.38
C ALA A 49 -6.95 -11.75 10.30
N PRO A 50 -5.74 -12.18 9.89
CA PRO A 50 -5.39 -13.59 9.76
C PRO A 50 -5.39 -14.34 11.10
N SER A 51 -5.22 -13.61 12.21
CA SER A 51 -5.23 -14.12 13.57
C SER A 51 -5.96 -13.14 14.49
N LYS A 52 -6.60 -13.66 15.53
CA LYS A 52 -7.19 -12.87 16.63
C LYS A 52 -6.26 -12.78 17.85
N GLU A 53 -5.13 -13.48 17.82
CA GLU A 53 -4.22 -13.64 18.97
C GLU A 53 -3.19 -12.52 19.07
N HIS A 54 -2.92 -11.83 17.96
CA HIS A 54 -1.93 -10.75 17.89
C HIS A 54 -2.28 -9.75 16.77
N SER A 55 -1.98 -8.47 17.00
CA SER A 55 -2.29 -7.36 16.10
C SER A 55 -1.09 -6.51 15.74
N ASP A 56 0.01 -6.66 16.46
CA ASP A 56 1.22 -5.85 16.41
C ASP A 56 2.43 -6.68 16.84
N LEU A 57 3.62 -6.07 16.81
CA LEU A 57 4.86 -6.75 17.15
C LEU A 57 4.88 -7.23 18.61
N ALA A 58 4.41 -6.41 19.55
CA ALA A 58 4.44 -6.72 20.97
C ALA A 58 3.54 -7.92 21.29
N THR A 59 2.27 -7.85 20.90
CA THR A 59 1.30 -8.95 21.09
C THR A 59 1.72 -10.24 20.38
N PHE A 60 2.40 -10.13 19.22
CA PHE A 60 2.94 -11.30 18.54
C PHE A 60 4.09 -11.96 19.32
N LEU A 61 5.00 -11.17 19.91
CA LEU A 61 6.07 -11.72 20.75
C LEU A 61 5.50 -12.41 22.00
N SER A 62 4.51 -11.82 22.67
CA SER A 62 3.81 -12.45 23.81
C SER A 62 3.10 -13.74 23.38
N TYR A 63 2.50 -13.77 22.18
CA TYR A 63 1.93 -15.00 21.60
C TYR A 63 2.98 -16.09 21.37
N VAL A 64 4.15 -15.72 20.83
CA VAL A 64 5.25 -16.65 20.57
C VAL A 64 5.74 -17.29 21.87
N GLU A 65 5.87 -16.51 22.94
CA GLU A 65 6.28 -17.01 24.25
C GLU A 65 5.24 -17.94 24.85
N ARG A 66 3.97 -17.51 24.89
CA ARG A 66 2.86 -18.30 25.45
C ARG A 66 2.66 -19.63 24.73
N THR A 67 2.80 -19.66 23.41
CA THR A 67 2.57 -20.86 22.60
C THR A 67 3.84 -21.67 22.32
N SER A 68 5.00 -21.17 22.77
CA SER A 68 6.31 -21.74 22.44
C SER A 68 6.51 -21.94 20.93
N LEU A 69 6.06 -20.96 20.12
CA LEU A 69 6.18 -21.03 18.66
C LEU A 69 7.66 -21.11 18.28
N ASN A 70 8.00 -22.06 17.40
CA ASN A 70 9.37 -22.24 16.94
C ASN A 70 9.88 -21.00 16.17
N LYS A 71 10.86 -20.30 16.76
CA LYS A 71 11.47 -19.09 16.20
C LYS A 71 12.25 -19.32 14.89
N ASN A 72 12.55 -20.57 14.54
CA ASN A 72 13.17 -20.92 13.26
C ASN A 72 12.14 -21.22 12.16
N SER A 73 10.85 -21.31 12.50
CA SER A 73 9.79 -21.58 11.53
C SER A 73 9.61 -20.43 10.53
N THR A 74 9.17 -20.75 9.33
CA THR A 74 8.83 -19.76 8.30
C THR A 74 7.68 -18.86 8.75
N VAL A 75 6.72 -19.40 9.51
CA VAL A 75 5.59 -18.65 10.09
C VAL A 75 6.10 -17.58 11.05
N TYR A 76 6.97 -17.94 12.00
CA TYR A 76 7.56 -16.97 12.92
C TYR A 76 8.33 -15.89 12.15
N ARG A 77 9.24 -16.31 11.26
CA ARG A 77 10.14 -15.38 10.54
C ARG A 77 9.37 -14.40 9.65
N GLY A 78 8.36 -14.89 8.93
CA GLY A 78 7.50 -14.05 8.09
C GLY A 78 6.67 -13.08 8.94
N THR A 79 5.91 -13.60 9.90
CA THR A 79 5.03 -12.80 10.76
C THR A 79 5.80 -11.75 11.55
N HIS A 80 6.94 -12.13 12.14
CA HIS A 80 7.82 -11.20 12.83
C HIS A 80 8.28 -10.08 11.90
N TYR A 81 8.77 -10.43 10.70
CA TYR A 81 9.27 -9.45 9.75
C TYR A 81 8.17 -8.48 9.29
N GLU A 82 6.96 -8.97 9.01
CA GLU A 82 5.81 -8.13 8.64
C GLU A 82 5.48 -7.13 9.76
N TYR A 83 5.47 -7.56 11.03
CA TYR A 83 5.24 -6.65 12.16
C TYR A 83 6.40 -5.68 12.39
N THR A 84 7.65 -6.11 12.24
CA THR A 84 8.80 -5.22 12.29
C THR A 84 8.72 -4.14 11.21
N VAL A 85 8.34 -4.51 9.99
CA VAL A 85 8.15 -3.54 8.88
C VAL A 85 7.03 -2.56 9.22
N ALA A 86 5.89 -3.04 9.71
CA ALA A 86 4.76 -2.20 10.09
C ALA A 86 5.16 -1.19 11.19
N ASP A 87 5.81 -1.67 12.25
CA ASP A 87 6.31 -0.84 13.35
C ASP A 87 7.37 0.17 12.89
N THR A 88 8.36 -0.27 12.12
CA THR A 88 9.41 0.62 11.62
C THR A 88 8.87 1.70 10.70
N LEU A 89 7.99 1.35 9.77
CA LEU A 89 7.41 2.31 8.82
C LEU A 89 6.43 3.29 9.49
N SER A 90 5.91 2.99 10.68
CA SER A 90 5.06 3.93 11.43
C SER A 90 5.74 5.28 11.67
N GLN A 91 7.06 5.27 11.89
CA GLN A 91 7.89 6.47 12.04
C GLN A 91 7.90 7.36 10.78
N TYR A 92 7.61 6.79 9.61
CA TYR A 92 7.54 7.51 8.33
C TYR A 92 6.10 7.92 7.97
N GLY A 93 5.16 7.80 8.92
CA GLY A 93 3.75 8.17 8.74
C GLY A 93 2.88 7.06 8.14
N PHE A 94 3.35 5.82 8.17
CA PHE A 94 2.54 4.67 7.76
C PHE A 94 1.64 4.20 8.91
N LEU A 95 0.38 3.89 8.59
CA LEU A 95 -0.53 3.18 9.48
C LEU A 95 -0.92 1.89 8.78
N LEU A 96 -0.32 0.78 9.21
CA LEU A 96 -0.38 -0.50 8.53
C LEU A 96 -1.08 -1.54 9.39
N LYS A 97 -1.94 -2.33 8.76
CA LYS A 97 -2.60 -3.50 9.33
C LYS A 97 -2.14 -4.75 8.61
N ARG A 98 -1.72 -5.75 9.38
CA ARG A 98 -1.39 -7.07 8.85
C ARG A 98 -2.65 -7.77 8.32
N VAL A 99 -2.57 -8.24 7.09
CA VAL A 99 -3.59 -9.07 6.43
C VAL A 99 -3.02 -10.37 5.85
N GLY A 100 -1.70 -10.53 5.87
CA GLY A 100 -0.99 -11.70 5.36
C GLY A 100 -1.36 -13.00 6.08
N GLY A 101 -1.65 -14.04 5.31
CA GLY A 101 -2.21 -15.30 5.79
C GLY A 101 -2.55 -16.25 4.66
N GLN A 102 -3.25 -17.34 4.97
CA GLN A 102 -3.63 -18.30 3.93
C GLN A 102 -4.53 -17.64 2.88
N SER A 103 -4.12 -17.67 1.61
CA SER A 103 -4.83 -17.08 0.46
C SER A 103 -4.82 -15.55 0.33
N ASP A 104 -3.85 -14.88 0.96
CA ASP A 104 -3.64 -13.42 0.88
C ASP A 104 -3.18 -12.91 -0.51
N ARG A 105 -2.85 -13.82 -1.44
CA ARG A 105 -2.32 -13.53 -2.78
C ARG A 105 -1.05 -12.67 -2.75
N GLY A 106 -0.28 -12.75 -1.67
CA GLY A 106 0.96 -11.98 -1.48
C GLY A 106 0.77 -10.55 -0.99
N MET A 107 -0.40 -10.19 -0.46
CA MET A 107 -0.60 -8.95 0.29
C MET A 107 -0.37 -9.20 1.77
N ASP A 108 0.70 -8.65 2.33
CA ASP A 108 1.05 -8.89 3.73
C ASP A 108 0.51 -7.80 4.64
N LEU A 109 0.62 -6.53 4.21
CA LEU A 109 0.10 -5.38 4.95
C LEU A 109 -0.74 -4.48 4.04
N LEU A 110 -1.80 -3.90 4.61
CA LEU A 110 -2.62 -2.86 3.99
C LEU A 110 -2.66 -1.66 4.91
N GLY A 111 -2.72 -0.46 4.36
CA GLY A 111 -2.84 0.72 5.22
C GLY A 111 -2.90 2.04 4.49
N ILE A 112 -2.62 3.09 5.24
CA ILE A 112 -2.45 4.43 4.70
C ILE A 112 -1.03 4.91 4.98
N TRP A 113 -0.50 5.70 4.08
CA TRP A 113 0.73 6.44 4.29
C TRP A 113 0.42 7.92 4.22
N THR A 114 0.52 8.62 5.35
CA THR A 114 0.42 10.07 5.41
C THR A 114 1.82 10.64 5.55
N LEU A 115 2.27 11.42 4.57
CA LEU A 115 3.59 12.03 4.64
C LEU A 115 3.66 12.97 5.85
N PRO A 116 4.62 12.80 6.77
CA PRO A 116 4.72 13.62 7.98
C PRO A 116 4.75 15.12 7.65
N SER A 117 4.09 15.93 8.47
CA SER A 117 3.96 17.38 8.28
C SER A 117 3.24 17.81 6.99
N THR A 118 2.48 16.91 6.36
CA THR A 118 1.66 17.22 5.18
C THR A 118 0.26 16.64 5.31
N SER A 119 -0.70 17.12 4.52
CA SER A 119 -2.05 16.56 4.42
C SER A 119 -2.16 15.43 3.39
N GLN A 120 -1.02 14.96 2.86
CA GLN A 120 -1.02 14.05 1.73
C GLN A 120 -1.01 12.61 2.18
N THR A 121 -2.06 11.88 1.80
CA THR A 121 -2.30 10.50 2.22
C THR A 121 -2.51 9.59 1.02
N PHE A 122 -1.88 8.42 1.06
CA PHE A 122 -1.97 7.38 0.04
C PHE A 122 -2.50 6.09 0.63
N LYS A 123 -3.29 5.32 -0.12
CA LYS A 123 -3.54 3.92 0.23
C LYS A 123 -2.33 3.10 -0.18
N VAL A 124 -1.90 2.20 0.69
CA VAL A 124 -0.71 1.37 0.45
C VAL A 124 -1.01 -0.11 0.59
N ILE A 125 -0.43 -0.90 -0.32
CA ILE A 125 -0.40 -2.37 -0.26
C ILE A 125 1.05 -2.79 -0.20
N LEU A 126 1.44 -3.54 0.84
CA LEU A 126 2.80 -4.00 1.02
C LEU A 126 2.87 -5.51 0.85
N GLN A 127 3.91 -5.94 0.15
CA GLN A 127 4.38 -7.32 0.16
C GLN A 127 5.76 -7.37 0.83
N CYS A 128 5.89 -8.17 1.88
CA CYS A 128 7.08 -8.34 2.68
C CYS A 128 7.81 -9.64 2.30
N LYS A 129 9.11 -9.54 2.03
CA LYS A 129 9.95 -10.71 1.72
C LYS A 129 11.08 -10.90 2.73
N ALA A 130 10.78 -11.67 3.77
CA ALA A 130 11.74 -12.09 4.78
C ALA A 130 12.74 -13.13 4.23
N GLY A 131 14.00 -13.02 4.66
CA GLY A 131 15.06 -14.02 4.44
C GLY A 131 15.49 -14.24 2.99
N ALA A 132 15.03 -13.42 2.04
CA ALA A 132 15.49 -13.50 0.65
C ALA A 132 16.93 -12.99 0.54
N ARG A 133 17.81 -13.78 -0.11
CA ARG A 133 19.20 -13.37 -0.35
C ARG A 133 19.31 -12.12 -1.22
N SER A 134 18.32 -11.89 -2.08
CA SER A 134 18.24 -10.76 -2.99
C SER A 134 16.80 -10.54 -3.45
N ALA A 135 16.45 -9.30 -3.75
CA ALA A 135 15.14 -8.97 -4.29
C ALA A 135 15.07 -9.35 -5.79
N SER A 136 14.10 -10.21 -6.11
CA SER A 136 13.85 -10.70 -7.47
C SER A 136 12.82 -9.82 -8.20
N PRO A 137 12.99 -9.53 -9.50
CA PRO A 137 11.96 -8.87 -10.31
C PRO A 137 10.63 -9.63 -10.35
N MET A 138 10.64 -10.94 -10.04
CA MET A 138 9.43 -11.74 -9.87
C MET A 138 8.47 -11.15 -8.84
N TYR A 139 8.98 -10.66 -7.70
CA TYR A 139 8.13 -10.12 -6.64
C TYR A 139 7.41 -8.84 -7.06
N ILE A 140 8.01 -8.02 -7.93
CA ILE A 140 7.31 -6.86 -8.49
C ILE A 140 6.13 -7.29 -9.36
N ARG A 141 6.31 -8.33 -10.19
CA ARG A 141 5.22 -8.89 -11.03
C ARG A 141 4.12 -9.52 -10.19
N GLU A 142 4.49 -10.23 -9.13
CA GLU A 142 3.55 -10.78 -8.16
C GLU A 142 2.75 -9.67 -7.45
N LEU A 143 3.43 -8.64 -6.95
CA LEU A 143 2.81 -7.47 -6.31
C LEU A 143 1.81 -6.77 -7.25
N LYS A 144 2.14 -6.59 -8.53
CA LYS A 144 1.19 -6.05 -9.52
C LYS A 144 -0.09 -6.91 -9.61
N GLY A 145 0.08 -8.23 -9.65
CA GLY A 145 -1.05 -9.17 -9.64
C GLY A 145 -1.88 -9.07 -8.35
N ALA A 146 -1.21 -8.94 -7.20
CA ALA A 146 -1.84 -8.76 -5.91
C ALA A 146 -2.68 -7.47 -5.86
N MET A 147 -2.13 -6.35 -6.35
CA MET A 147 -2.84 -5.06 -6.46
C MET A 147 -4.09 -5.17 -7.35
N ALA A 148 -4.01 -5.84 -8.50
CA ALA A 148 -5.17 -6.06 -9.36
C ALA A 148 -6.25 -6.91 -8.65
N ALA A 149 -5.83 -7.85 -7.82
CA ALA A 149 -6.70 -8.74 -7.06
C ALA A 149 -7.15 -8.18 -5.69
N ALA A 150 -6.62 -7.04 -5.25
CA ALA A 150 -6.81 -6.44 -3.92
C ALA A 150 -8.28 -6.22 -3.57
N PRO A 151 -8.73 -6.31 -2.31
CA PRO A 151 -10.15 -6.19 -1.94
C PRO A 151 -10.82 -4.86 -2.38
N PRO A 152 -12.17 -4.79 -2.45
CA PRO A 152 -12.87 -3.53 -2.73
C PRO A 152 -12.40 -2.40 -1.79
N GLY A 153 -12.17 -1.21 -2.34
CA GLY A 153 -11.59 -0.06 -1.61
C GLY A 153 -10.06 0.05 -1.70
N TRP A 154 -9.38 -1.05 -2.05
CA TRP A 154 -7.92 -1.16 -2.21
C TRP A 154 -7.48 -1.37 -3.66
N ARG A 155 -8.36 -1.07 -4.62
CA ARG A 155 -8.05 -1.07 -6.05
C ARG A 155 -8.18 0.35 -6.58
N GLY A 156 -7.38 0.69 -7.59
CA GLY A 156 -7.50 1.96 -8.29
C GLY A 156 -6.14 2.59 -8.57
N THR A 157 -6.19 3.78 -9.15
CA THR A 157 -5.01 4.62 -9.43
C THR A 157 -4.54 5.42 -8.22
N ASP A 158 -5.23 5.31 -7.07
CA ASP A 158 -4.95 5.95 -5.79
C ASP A 158 -4.28 5.00 -4.77
N VAL A 159 -3.77 3.87 -5.25
CA VAL A 159 -3.15 2.81 -4.43
C VAL A 159 -1.69 2.60 -4.84
N LEU A 160 -0.78 2.75 -3.88
CA LEU A 160 0.65 2.52 -4.04
C LEU A 160 1.02 1.11 -3.58
N GLY A 161 1.62 0.32 -4.48
CA GLY A 161 2.21 -0.97 -4.13
C GLY A 161 3.64 -0.82 -3.66
N LEU A 162 4.00 -1.45 -2.54
CA LEU A 162 5.36 -1.42 -2.00
C LEU A 162 5.89 -2.84 -1.80
N LEU A 163 7.00 -3.16 -2.46
CA LEU A 163 7.77 -4.36 -2.15
C LEU A 163 8.76 -4.04 -1.02
N VAL A 164 8.74 -4.82 0.05
CA VAL A 164 9.64 -4.66 1.20
C VAL A 164 10.56 -5.86 1.29
N GLY A 165 11.86 -5.62 1.33
CA GLY A 165 12.87 -6.68 1.48
C GLY A 165 14.03 -6.28 2.39
N GLU A 166 14.77 -7.28 2.86
CA GLU A 166 15.90 -7.08 3.78
C GLU A 166 17.18 -6.56 3.11
N LYS A 167 17.20 -6.52 1.77
CA LYS A 167 18.36 -6.11 0.97
C LYS A 167 17.97 -5.00 -0.01
N PRO A 168 18.91 -4.13 -0.44
CA PRO A 168 18.62 -3.11 -1.44
C PRO A 168 18.06 -3.69 -2.73
N ALA A 169 17.24 -2.91 -3.44
CA ALA A 169 16.65 -3.28 -4.70
C ALA A 169 17.74 -3.54 -5.76
N THR A 170 17.69 -4.70 -6.39
CA THR A 170 18.56 -5.01 -7.53
C THR A 170 18.23 -4.12 -8.73
N LYS A 171 19.18 -3.97 -9.66
CA LYS A 171 18.92 -3.26 -10.93
C LYS A 171 17.73 -3.85 -11.70
N GLY A 172 17.54 -5.17 -11.61
CA GLY A 172 16.38 -5.84 -12.22
C GLY A 172 15.06 -5.42 -11.57
N VAL A 173 15.00 -5.37 -10.24
CA VAL A 173 13.82 -4.89 -9.51
C VAL A 173 13.53 -3.43 -9.84
N GLN A 174 14.57 -2.59 -9.83
CA GLN A 174 14.42 -1.18 -10.20
C GLN A 174 13.90 -1.05 -11.63
N LYS A 175 14.47 -1.78 -12.61
CA LYS A 175 14.00 -1.75 -14.00
C LYS A 175 12.54 -2.15 -14.13
N GLU A 176 12.14 -3.27 -13.54
CA GLU A 176 10.76 -3.76 -13.57
C GLU A 176 9.78 -2.73 -12.97
N MET A 177 10.15 -2.14 -11.84
CA MET A 177 9.39 -1.09 -11.16
C MET A 177 9.27 0.19 -12.01
N HIS A 178 10.35 0.63 -12.66
CA HIS A 178 10.35 1.83 -13.52
C HIS A 178 9.49 1.66 -14.77
N THR A 179 9.44 0.46 -15.34
CA THR A 179 8.62 0.17 -16.54
C THR A 179 7.15 -0.11 -16.22
N ALA A 180 6.79 -0.20 -14.94
CA ALA A 180 5.42 -0.50 -14.54
C ALA A 180 4.47 0.68 -14.80
N ASP A 181 3.27 0.34 -15.23
CA ASP A 181 2.13 1.22 -15.51
C ASP A 181 1.27 1.55 -14.27
N VAL A 182 1.66 1.02 -13.10
CA VAL A 182 1.01 1.24 -11.81
C VAL A 182 2.00 1.87 -10.83
N ALA A 183 1.50 2.59 -9.83
CA ALA A 183 2.32 3.22 -8.80
C ALA A 183 2.97 2.17 -7.92
N LEU A 184 4.31 2.12 -7.94
CA LEU A 184 5.10 1.16 -7.20
C LEU A 184 6.27 1.82 -6.49
N GLY A 185 6.67 1.20 -5.39
CA GLY A 185 7.90 1.49 -4.68
C GLY A 185 8.56 0.27 -4.07
N TYR A 186 9.76 0.50 -3.56
CA TYR A 186 10.58 -0.49 -2.89
C TYR A 186 11.09 0.08 -1.57
N VAL A 187 11.02 -0.73 -0.51
CA VAL A 187 11.58 -0.42 0.79
C VAL A 187 12.63 -1.49 1.13
N CYS A 188 13.87 -1.07 1.40
CA CYS A 188 14.84 -1.92 2.07
C CYS A 188 14.70 -1.71 3.57
N CYS A 189 14.07 -2.66 4.27
CA CYS A 189 13.94 -2.67 5.72
C CYS A 189 14.65 -3.92 6.27
N THR A 190 15.67 -3.73 7.09
CA THR A 190 16.40 -4.84 7.72
C THR A 190 15.49 -5.61 8.69
N LYS A 191 15.90 -6.81 9.06
CA LYS A 191 15.18 -7.63 10.06
C LYS A 191 15.21 -6.99 11.46
N GLU A 192 16.17 -6.10 11.71
CA GLU A 192 16.28 -5.28 12.92
C GLU A 192 15.39 -4.02 12.88
N GLY A 193 14.69 -3.76 11.77
CA GLY A 193 13.81 -2.62 11.64
C GLY A 193 14.49 -1.31 11.25
N GLU A 194 15.59 -1.38 10.50
CA GLU A 194 16.28 -0.20 9.94
C GLU A 194 15.93 -0.03 8.46
N VAL A 195 15.53 1.19 8.07
CA VAL A 195 15.26 1.52 6.67
C VAL A 195 16.54 2.01 6.01
N ALA A 196 17.03 1.26 5.02
CA ALA A 196 18.29 1.55 4.33
C ALA A 196 18.09 2.11 2.91
N GLN A 197 16.91 1.92 2.32
CA GLN A 197 16.58 2.42 0.99
C GLN A 197 15.07 2.57 0.85
N LEU A 198 14.65 3.65 0.20
CA LEU A 198 13.27 3.86 -0.23
C LEU A 198 13.30 4.37 -1.67
N LEU A 199 12.54 3.73 -2.56
CA LEU A 199 12.47 4.06 -3.98
C LEU A 199 11.02 4.02 -4.45
N TRP A 200 10.69 4.77 -5.49
CA TRP A 200 9.39 4.71 -6.15
C TRP A 200 9.49 5.12 -7.62
N ASN A 201 8.51 4.71 -8.43
CA ASN A 201 8.49 4.99 -9.86
C ASN A 201 7.76 6.30 -10.21
N LEU A 202 7.78 6.65 -11.49
CA LEU A 202 7.11 7.84 -12.01
C LEU A 202 5.61 7.86 -11.70
N LYS A 203 4.93 6.69 -11.75
CA LYS A 203 3.50 6.59 -11.40
C LYS A 203 3.21 6.96 -9.95
N ALA A 204 4.11 6.62 -9.03
CA ALA A 204 4.01 7.05 -7.64
C ALA A 204 4.28 8.56 -7.47
N GLN A 205 5.18 9.14 -8.27
CA GLN A 205 5.39 10.60 -8.30
C GLN A 205 4.14 11.33 -8.81
N GLU A 206 3.56 10.88 -9.93
CA GLU A 206 2.32 11.41 -10.51
C GLU A 206 1.13 11.29 -9.55
N MET A 207 1.09 10.24 -8.71
CA MET A 207 0.09 10.08 -7.64
C MET A 207 0.22 11.15 -6.54
N GLY A 208 1.38 11.82 -6.47
CA GLY A 208 1.62 12.95 -5.61
C GLY A 208 2.89 12.86 -4.77
N LEU A 209 3.73 11.83 -4.94
CA LEU A 209 5.08 11.84 -4.36
C LEU A 209 6.05 12.76 -5.12
N ASP A 210 5.56 13.57 -6.06
CA ASP A 210 6.36 14.62 -6.69
C ASP A 210 6.91 15.61 -5.65
N GLY A 211 8.17 16.02 -5.83
CA GLY A 211 8.88 16.87 -4.89
C GLY A 211 9.27 16.20 -3.55
N VAL A 212 8.91 14.93 -3.34
CA VAL A 212 9.43 14.12 -2.24
C VAL A 212 10.72 13.46 -2.71
N SER A 213 11.72 13.38 -1.83
CA SER A 213 12.95 12.63 -2.07
C SER A 213 13.42 11.96 -0.78
N VAL A 214 14.55 11.24 -0.87
CA VAL A 214 15.12 10.49 0.23
C VAL A 214 16.48 11.09 0.57
N GLY A 215 16.71 11.35 1.85
CA GLY A 215 17.96 11.84 2.40
C GLY A 215 18.47 10.94 3.52
N ILE A 216 19.65 11.30 4.03
CA ILE A 216 20.24 10.67 5.22
C ILE A 216 20.38 11.76 6.27
N ARG A 217 19.81 11.51 7.46
CA ARG A 217 20.12 12.24 8.67
C ARG A 217 21.30 11.55 9.34
N TYR A 218 22.40 12.26 9.49
CA TYR A 218 23.56 11.79 10.23
C TYR A 218 23.31 12.01 11.73
N GLY A 219 23.30 10.92 12.49
CA GLY A 219 23.24 10.94 13.96
C GLY A 219 24.58 10.53 14.55
N GLU A 220 24.77 10.77 15.85
CA GLU A 220 26.00 10.40 16.57
C GLU A 220 26.23 8.88 16.55
N ASP A 221 25.17 8.09 16.73
CA ASP A 221 25.27 6.62 16.79
C ASP A 221 24.98 5.93 15.44
N LYS A 222 23.97 6.42 14.71
CA LYS A 222 23.52 5.78 13.46
C LYS A 222 22.97 6.79 12.46
N ASN A 223 23.28 6.53 11.19
CA ASN A 223 22.66 7.22 10.07
C ASN A 223 21.23 6.71 9.89
N GLN A 224 20.29 7.64 9.66
CA GLN A 224 18.89 7.30 9.48
C GLN A 224 18.39 7.85 8.16
N LEU A 225 17.72 6.99 7.38
CA LEU A 225 17.06 7.42 6.16
C LEU A 225 15.87 8.32 6.52
N VAL A 226 15.70 9.43 5.82
CA VAL A 226 14.63 10.40 6.06
C VAL A 226 13.99 10.81 4.74
N LEU A 227 12.74 11.24 4.81
CA LEU A 227 12.05 11.84 3.67
C LEU A 227 12.38 13.33 3.63
N LEU A 228 12.56 13.86 2.42
CA LEU A 228 12.74 15.27 2.16
C LEU A 228 11.57 15.79 1.32
N ARG A 229 11.12 17.02 1.55
CA ARG A 229 10.17 17.71 0.68
C ARG A 229 10.61 19.15 0.50
N GLY A 230 10.81 19.59 -0.75
CA GLY A 230 11.32 20.94 -1.01
C GLY A 230 12.68 21.24 -0.37
N GLY A 231 13.49 20.21 -0.12
CA GLY A 231 14.78 20.33 0.57
C GLY A 231 14.71 20.26 2.11
N GLU A 232 13.52 20.30 2.69
CA GLU A 232 13.34 20.19 4.14
C GLU A 232 13.17 18.73 4.57
N MET A 233 13.79 18.36 5.69
CA MET A 233 13.62 17.04 6.28
C MET A 233 12.25 16.91 6.93
N LEU A 234 11.48 15.92 6.50
CA LEU A 234 10.27 15.54 7.20
C LEU A 234 10.63 14.86 8.53
N PRO A 235 9.90 15.16 9.62
CA PRO A 235 10.18 14.57 10.92
C PRO A 235 9.89 13.07 10.89
N LEU A 236 10.63 12.31 11.70
CA LEU A 236 10.24 10.95 12.03
C LEU A 236 9.28 11.00 13.21
N LEU A 237 8.20 10.27 13.11
CA LEU A 237 7.22 10.14 14.17
C LEU A 237 7.76 9.21 15.25
N GLN A 238 7.33 9.42 16.49
CA GLN A 238 7.61 8.47 17.56
C GLN A 238 6.91 7.14 17.24
N LYS A 239 7.58 6.03 17.51
CA LYS A 239 6.92 4.73 17.53
C LYS A 239 5.84 4.78 18.61
N VAL A 240 4.66 4.24 18.30
CA VAL A 240 3.61 4.11 19.31
C VAL A 240 4.05 3.03 20.28
N GLU A 241 4.64 3.43 21.40
CA GLU A 241 4.88 2.52 22.52
C GLU A 241 3.51 2.12 23.08
N THR A 242 3.05 0.93 22.70
CA THR A 242 1.90 0.32 23.36
C THR A 242 2.45 -0.23 24.68
N LYS A 243 2.52 0.63 25.71
CA LYS A 243 2.89 0.20 27.04
C LYS A 243 1.87 -0.86 27.48
N GLU A 244 2.37 -2.04 27.83
CA GLU A 244 1.63 -2.98 28.67
C GLU A 244 1.39 -2.27 30.00
N GLU A 245 0.28 -1.55 30.12
CA GLU A 245 -0.34 -1.21 31.41
C GLU A 245 -1.72 -0.61 31.14
N ASN A 246 -2.72 -1.20 31.82
CA ASN A 246 -4.08 -0.67 31.87
C ASN A 246 -4.08 0.79 32.36
N VAL A 247 -5.04 1.56 31.86
CA VAL A 247 -5.40 2.95 32.19
C VAL A 247 -4.77 4.01 31.28
N VAL A 248 -5.59 4.48 30.32
CA VAL A 248 -5.35 5.74 29.59
C VAL A 248 -5.89 6.86 30.46
N ASP A 249 -5.02 7.64 31.09
CA ASP A 249 -5.41 8.90 31.70
C ASP A 249 -5.44 9.99 30.62
N VAL A 250 -6.64 10.47 30.31
CA VAL A 250 -6.88 11.48 29.27
C VAL A 250 -6.86 12.85 29.93
N SER A 251 -5.66 13.43 30.03
CA SER A 251 -5.50 14.87 30.18
C SER A 251 -4.04 15.26 29.95
N VAL A 252 -3.69 15.74 28.76
CA VAL A 252 -3.05 17.05 28.52
C VAL A 252 -3.21 17.37 27.01
N LEU A 253 -4.27 18.10 26.69
CA LEU A 253 -4.38 18.92 25.48
C LEU A 253 -5.06 20.23 25.88
N GLU A 254 -4.32 21.17 26.45
CA GLU A 254 -4.62 22.61 26.39
C GLU A 254 -3.26 23.31 26.21
N ALA A 255 -2.94 23.73 24.99
CA ALA A 255 -3.22 25.06 24.45
C ALA A 255 -2.35 26.14 25.10
N GLU A 256 -1.21 26.45 24.48
CA GLU A 256 -0.69 27.82 24.50
C GLU A 256 -0.80 28.41 23.09
N LYS A 257 -1.98 29.00 22.85
CA LYS A 257 -2.11 30.15 21.97
C LYS A 257 -1.84 31.41 22.82
N GLY A 258 -0.74 32.08 22.50
CA GLY A 258 -0.52 33.54 22.55
C GLY A 258 -0.94 34.36 23.77
N ALA A 259 0.03 35.09 24.33
CA ALA A 259 -0.19 36.42 24.87
C ALA A 259 1.12 37.25 24.84
N VAL A 260 1.06 38.35 24.09
CA VAL A 260 1.80 39.64 24.17
C VAL A 260 3.33 39.62 24.13
#